data_AF-A0A332LEZ2-F1
#
_entry.id   AF-A0A332LEZ2-F1
#
_cell.length_a   1.000
_cell.length_b   1.000
_cell.length_c   1.000
_cell.angle_alpha   90.00
_cell.angle_beta   90.00
_cell.angle_gamma   90.00
#
_symmetry.space_group_name_H-M   'P 1'
#
loop_
_entity.id
_entity.type
_entity.pdbx_description
1 polymer ?
#
loop_
_entity_poly.entity_id
_entity_poly.type
_entity_poly.pdbx_seq_one_letter_code
_entity_poly.pdbx_strand_id
1 'polypeptide(L)'
;MSEITTSEQIRLDIIKKVNYDTAAAKLAIDWVGDSYLKAELFADSFDRVYTESEIVSKTRKAIQEATEALALFDTGAEQVS
;
A
#
# COMPACT_ATOMS: atom_id res chain seq x y z
N MET A 1 20.47 -16.07 -12.91
CA MET A 1 19.11 -15.69 -12.50
C MET A 1 19.11 -14.18 -12.45
N SER A 2 18.18 -13.52 -13.13
CA SER A 2 17.99 -12.08 -12.90
C SER A 2 17.40 -11.93 -11.51
N GLU A 3 18.09 -11.22 -10.62
CA GLU A 3 17.54 -10.87 -9.32
C GLU A 3 16.32 -9.98 -9.52
N ILE A 4 15.26 -10.23 -8.75
CA ILE A 4 14.11 -9.34 -8.70
C ILE A 4 14.56 -8.03 -8.06
N THR A 5 14.32 -6.91 -8.73
CA THR A 5 14.62 -5.60 -8.17
C THR A 5 13.70 -5.30 -6.99
N THR A 6 14.10 -4.39 -6.11
CA THR A 6 13.28 -3.99 -4.96
C THR A 6 11.90 -3.48 -5.38
N SER A 7 11.82 -2.68 -6.46
CA SER A 7 10.54 -2.20 -7.00
C SER A 7 9.66 -3.33 -7.53
N GLU A 8 10.25 -4.34 -8.18
CA GLU A 8 9.50 -5.52 -8.64
C GLU A 8 9.02 -6.38 -7.47
N GLN A 9 9.81 -6.51 -6.41
CA GLN A 9 9.41 -7.23 -5.19
C GLN A 9 8.22 -6.56 -4.52
N ILE A 10 8.25 -5.22 -4.34
CA ILE A 10 7.12 -4.45 -3.79
C ILE A 10 5.85 -4.68 -4.62
N ARG A 11 5.96 -4.59 -5.95
CA ARG A 11 4.81 -4.81 -6.85
C ARG A 11 4.27 -6.24 -6.73
N LEU A 12 5.16 -7.23 -6.65
CA LEU A 12 4.77 -8.63 -6.50
C LEU A 12 4.05 -8.87 -5.17
N ASP A 13 4.51 -8.27 -4.09
CA ASP A 13 3.89 -8.43 -2.77
C ASP A 13 2.53 -7.73 -2.70
N ILE A 14 2.36 -6.57 -3.33
CA ILE A 14 1.05 -5.92 -3.49
C ILE A 14 0.09 -6.82 -4.29
N ILE A 15 0.53 -7.40 -5.41
CA ILE A 15 -0.29 -8.31 -6.23
C ILE A 15 -0.79 -9.49 -5.40
N LYS A 16 0.10 -10.11 -4.60
CA LYS A 16 -0.29 -11.19 -3.69
C LYS A 16 -1.27 -10.71 -2.61
N LYS A 17 -1.04 -9.54 -2.04
CA LYS A 17 -1.85 -8.96 -0.96
C LYS A 17 -3.31 -8.75 -1.38
N VAL A 18 -3.52 -8.25 -2.59
CA VAL A 18 -4.85 -8.03 -3.18
C VAL A 18 -5.40 -9.28 -3.89
N ASN A 19 -4.93 -10.47 -3.53
CA ASN A 19 -5.41 -11.74 -4.06
C ASN A 19 -5.38 -11.82 -5.62
N TYR A 20 -4.33 -11.25 -6.23
CA TYR A 20 -4.13 -11.23 -7.68
C TYR A 20 -5.22 -10.49 -8.48
N ASP A 21 -6.09 -9.73 -7.83
CA ASP A 21 -7.02 -8.84 -8.52
C ASP A 21 -6.22 -7.71 -9.21
N THR A 22 -6.23 -7.70 -10.55
CA THR A 22 -5.39 -6.80 -11.33
C THR A 22 -5.86 -5.34 -11.25
N ALA A 23 -7.15 -5.09 -11.02
CA ALA A 23 -7.69 -3.74 -10.86
C ALA A 23 -7.29 -3.16 -9.50
N ALA A 24 -7.41 -3.96 -8.44
CA ALA A 24 -6.93 -3.62 -7.11
C ALA A 24 -5.40 -3.42 -7.09
N ALA A 25 -4.66 -4.35 -7.69
CA ALA A 25 -3.20 -4.28 -7.74
C ALA A 25 -2.75 -3.00 -8.42
N LYS A 26 -3.37 -2.62 -9.54
CA LYS A 26 -3.07 -1.37 -10.23
C LYS A 26 -3.28 -0.15 -9.31
N LEU A 27 -4.41 -0.07 -8.61
CA LEU A 27 -4.69 1.06 -7.70
C LEU A 27 -3.65 1.16 -6.58
N ALA A 28 -3.32 0.03 -5.95
CA ALA A 28 -2.35 -0.02 -4.87
C ALA A 28 -0.92 0.30 -5.36
N ILE A 29 -0.49 -0.28 -6.47
CA ILE A 29 0.83 -0.01 -7.07
C ILE A 29 0.96 1.46 -7.48
N ASP A 30 -0.07 2.04 -8.08
CA ASP A 30 -0.06 3.45 -8.50
C ASP A 30 0.09 4.39 -7.28
N TRP A 31 -0.48 4.04 -6.13
CA TRP A 31 -0.37 4.84 -4.89
C TRP A 31 0.95 4.60 -4.13
N VAL A 32 1.36 3.33 -3.99
CA VAL A 32 2.61 2.94 -3.29
C VAL A 32 3.84 3.44 -4.04
N GLY A 33 3.82 3.34 -5.37
CA GLY A 33 5.01 3.56 -6.20
C GLY A 33 6.12 2.58 -5.82
N ASP A 34 7.31 3.11 -5.54
CA ASP A 34 8.48 2.33 -5.10
C ASP A 34 8.84 2.61 -3.63
N SER A 35 7.90 3.14 -2.84
CA SER A 35 8.12 3.44 -1.42
C SER A 35 7.82 2.23 -0.54
N TYR A 36 8.84 1.70 0.14
CA TYR A 36 8.67 0.62 1.11
C TYR A 36 7.71 0.99 2.25
N LEU A 37 7.82 2.23 2.79
CA LEU A 37 6.92 2.71 3.83
C LEU A 37 5.45 2.68 3.37
N LYS A 38 5.16 3.17 2.15
CA LYS A 38 3.80 3.11 1.62
C LYS A 38 3.33 1.67 1.41
N ALA A 39 4.22 0.77 0.97
CA ALA A 39 3.88 -0.63 0.78
C ALA A 39 3.42 -1.29 2.09
N GLU A 40 4.14 -1.06 3.19
CA GLU A 40 3.79 -1.56 4.52
C GLU A 40 2.48 -0.95 5.03
N LEU A 41 2.32 0.39 4.92
CA LEU A 41 1.08 1.06 5.33
C LEU A 41 -0.14 0.54 4.56
N PHE A 42 0.00 0.34 3.25
CA PHE A 42 -1.06 -0.27 2.45
C PHE A 42 -1.38 -1.68 2.93
N ALA A 43 -0.36 -2.52 3.16
CA ALA A 43 -0.55 -3.90 3.57
C ALA A 43 -1.27 -4.01 4.92
N ASP A 44 -0.87 -3.19 5.89
CA ASP A 44 -1.49 -3.12 7.22
C ASP A 44 -2.94 -2.64 7.14
N SER A 45 -3.20 -1.54 6.44
CA SER A 45 -4.57 -1.04 6.24
C SER A 45 -5.43 -2.06 5.51
N PHE A 46 -4.90 -2.75 4.50
CA PHE A 46 -5.64 -3.77 3.76
C PHE A 46 -6.05 -4.94 4.65
N ASP A 47 -5.22 -5.41 5.58
CA ASP A 47 -5.63 -6.49 6.49
C ASP A 47 -6.71 -6.05 7.48
N ARG A 48 -6.71 -4.78 7.86
CA ARG A 48 -7.67 -4.22 8.81
C ARG A 48 -9.04 -3.93 8.21
N VAL A 49 -9.14 -3.73 6.90
CA VAL A 49 -10.42 -3.52 6.24
C VAL A 49 -11.17 -4.85 6.09
N TYR A 50 -12.18 -5.07 6.93
CA TYR A 50 -13.09 -6.23 6.85
C TYR A 50 -14.52 -5.84 6.46
N THR A 51 -14.80 -4.54 6.28
CA THR A 51 -16.15 -4.04 5.95
C THR A 51 -16.52 -4.16 4.48
N GLU A 52 -15.52 -4.34 3.61
CA GLU A 52 -15.70 -4.36 2.17
C GLU A 52 -15.66 -5.80 1.64
N SER A 53 -16.67 -6.18 0.84
CA SER A 53 -16.75 -7.51 0.23
C SER A 53 -15.93 -7.63 -1.06
N GLU A 54 -15.81 -6.53 -1.82
CA GLU A 54 -15.04 -6.51 -3.07
C GLU A 54 -13.60 -6.09 -2.82
N ILE A 55 -12.64 -6.82 -3.39
CA ILE A 55 -11.21 -6.57 -3.23
C ILE A 55 -10.81 -5.17 -3.71
N VAL A 56 -11.40 -4.69 -4.81
CA VAL A 56 -11.14 -3.34 -5.33
C VAL A 56 -11.64 -2.26 -4.36
N SER A 57 -12.84 -2.44 -3.79
CA SER A 57 -13.41 -1.51 -2.80
C SER A 57 -12.61 -1.52 -1.50
N LYS A 58 -12.22 -2.71 -1.04
CA LYS A 58 -11.30 -2.92 0.08
C LYS A 58 -9.96 -2.20 -0.14
N THR A 59 -9.41 -2.30 -1.34
CA THR A 59 -8.16 -1.63 -1.73
C THR A 59 -8.28 -0.12 -1.67
N ARG A 60 -9.37 0.46 -2.20
CA ARG A 60 -9.61 1.91 -2.15
C ARG A 60 -9.68 2.41 -0.71
N LYS A 61 -10.39 1.69 0.15
CA LYS A 61 -10.48 2.01 1.57
C LYS A 61 -9.14 1.88 2.28
N ALA A 62 -8.39 0.82 2.00
CA ALA A 62 -7.04 0.64 2.54
C ALA A 62 -6.10 1.78 2.13
N ILE A 63 -6.16 2.22 0.87
CA ILE A 63 -5.38 3.39 0.39
C ILE A 63 -5.77 4.67 1.14
N GLN A 64 -7.07 4.87 1.39
CA GLN A 64 -7.54 6.02 2.16
C GLN A 64 -6.97 5.98 3.59
N GLU A 65 -7.16 4.88 4.32
CA GLU A 65 -6.66 4.72 5.69
C GLU A 65 -5.12 4.81 5.75
N ALA A 66 -4.42 4.25 4.77
CA ALA A 66 -2.97 4.32 4.67
C ALA A 66 -2.47 5.75 4.36
N THR A 67 -3.24 6.55 3.62
CA THR A 67 -2.94 7.97 3.38
C THR A 67 -3.08 8.79 4.66
N GLU A 68 -4.14 8.53 5.43
CA GLU A 68 -4.34 9.15 6.75
C GLU A 68 -3.22 8.77 7.73
N ALA A 69 -2.81 7.50 7.73
CA ALA A 69 -1.68 7.02 8.53
C ALA A 69 -0.35 7.63 8.08
N LEU A 70 -0.13 7.77 6.77
CA LEU A 70 1.09 8.37 6.21
C LEU A 70 1.29 9.82 6.70
N ALA A 71 0.21 10.58 6.86
CA ALA A 71 0.27 11.95 7.39
C ALA A 71 0.82 12.02 8.84
N LEU A 72 0.74 10.93 9.60
CA LEU A 72 1.33 10.82 10.94
C LEU A 72 2.86 10.71 10.92
N PHE A 73 3.47 10.43 9.75
CA PHE A 73 4.92 10.39 9.58
C PHE A 73 5.51 11.76 9.21
N ASP A 74 4.71 12.66 8.63
CA ASP A 74 5.14 14.01 8.24
C ASP A 74 5.23 14.98 9.44
N THR A 75 4.68 14.61 10.61
CA THR A 75 4.70 15.44 11.83
C THR A 75 6.06 15.51 12.54
N GLY A 76 7.10 14.84 12.01
CA GLY A 76 8.48 14.92 12.50
C GLY A 76 9.31 16.10 11.98
N ALA A 77 8.83 16.85 10.99
CA ALA A 77 9.57 17.98 10.41
C ALA A 77 9.60 19.24 11.31
N GLU A 78 8.83 19.26 12.41
CA GLU A 78 8.67 20.44 13.29
C GLU A 78 9.43 20.31 14.63
N GLN A 79 10.43 19.43 14.71
CA GLN A 79 11.33 19.30 15.86
C GLN A 79 12.79 19.56 15.46
N VAL A 80 13.02 20.68 14.77
CA VAL A 80 14.35 21.30 14.65
C VAL A 80 14.17 22.82 14.55
N SER A 81 14.04 23.46 15.71
CA SER A 81 14.40 24.86 15.95
C SER A 81 14.83 25.04 17.39
#